data_AF-A0AAE2XSJ0-F1
#
_entry.id   AF-A0AAE2XSJ0-F1
#
_cell.length_a   1.000
_cell.length_b   1.000
_cell.length_c   1.000
_cell.angle_alpha   90.00
_cell.angle_beta   90.00
_cell.angle_gamma   90.00
#
_symmetry.space_group_name_H-M   'P 1'
#
loop_
_entity.id
_entity.type
_entity.pdbx_description
1 polymer ?
#
loop_
_entity_poly.entity_id
_entity_poly.type
_entity_poly.pdbx_seq_one_letter_code
_entity_poly.pdbx_strand_id
1 'polypeptide(L)'
;MVVDSPKLVRYWGRKPPFMVSKYIEEFTKEGEVVLDPFAGSGNIVKVALELGRRAIYVDLNSFAKLIAEGTILGCDVEELKKVIDVIVQDEEIEVVTGEKKIKVSRKELFFNKVPLWRNSRGKVYNFY
;
A
#
# COMPACT_ATOMS: atom_id res chain seq x y z
N MET A 1 -1.02 16.65 15.72
CA MET A 1 -0.85 15.27 16.24
C MET A 1 -0.77 14.34 15.05
N VAL A 2 0.39 13.73 14.79
CA VAL A 2 0.50 12.67 13.77
C VAL A 2 -0.21 11.43 14.32
N VAL A 3 -1.35 11.10 13.75
CA VAL A 3 -2.20 10.01 14.22
C VAL A 3 -1.60 8.69 13.75
N ASP A 4 -1.33 7.76 14.67
CA ASP A 4 -0.85 6.42 14.34
C ASP A 4 -2.01 5.63 13.73
N SER A 5 -2.05 5.54 12.39
CA SER A 5 -3.09 4.81 11.67
C SER A 5 -2.79 3.30 11.70
N PRO A 6 -3.80 2.43 11.90
CA PRO A 6 -3.60 0.98 11.92
C PRO A 6 -2.98 0.50 10.60
N LYS A 7 -1.87 -0.25 10.71
CA LYS A 7 -1.03 -0.65 9.59
C LYS A 7 -1.62 -1.88 8.91
N LEU A 8 -2.51 -1.67 7.92
CA LEU A 8 -3.13 -2.72 7.13
C LEU A 8 -2.11 -3.61 6.39
N VAL A 9 -1.06 -2.99 5.82
CA VAL A 9 -0.04 -3.70 5.04
C VAL A 9 1.34 -3.43 5.61
N ARG A 10 2.13 -4.49 5.83
CA ARG A 10 3.54 -4.40 6.23
C ARG A 10 4.40 -4.07 5.00
N TYR A 11 5.22 -3.03 5.12
CA TYR A 11 6.25 -2.68 4.13
C TYR A 11 7.58 -2.47 4.85
N TRP A 12 8.64 -3.14 4.41
CA TRP A 12 9.94 -3.09 5.07
C TRP A 12 10.60 -1.71 4.91
N GLY A 13 11.38 -1.29 5.91
CA GLY A 13 12.17 -0.06 5.84
C GLY A 13 11.41 1.24 6.15
N ARG A 14 10.13 1.18 6.55
CA ARG A 14 9.37 2.36 6.98
C ARG A 14 10.05 3.11 8.12
N LYS A 15 10.25 4.42 7.94
CA LYS A 15 10.75 5.32 8.99
C LYS A 15 9.66 5.66 10.00
N PRO A 16 9.95 5.76 11.31
CA PRO A 16 8.96 6.15 12.30
C PRO A 16 8.42 7.56 12.06
N PRO A 17 7.08 7.79 12.13
CA PRO A 17 6.49 9.10 11.83
C PRO A 17 7.05 10.25 12.68
N PHE A 18 7.29 10.02 13.98
CA PHE A 18 7.85 11.05 14.88
C PHE A 18 9.25 11.53 14.49
N MET A 19 10.03 10.66 13.86
CA MET A 19 11.38 11.00 13.41
C MET A 19 11.27 11.83 12.13
N VAL A 20 10.45 11.37 11.20
CA VAL A 20 10.18 12.06 9.93
C VAL A 20 9.64 13.47 10.16
N SER A 21 8.68 13.64 11.10
CA SER A 21 8.08 14.94 11.36
C SER A 21 9.12 15.98 11.79
N LYS A 22 10.05 15.59 12.67
CA LYS A 22 11.15 16.46 13.13
C LYS A 22 12.01 16.95 11.98
N TYR A 23 12.42 16.04 11.08
CA TYR A 23 13.22 16.43 9.90
C TYR A 23 12.44 17.36 8.96
N ILE A 24 11.16 17.09 8.72
CA ILE A 24 10.35 17.95 7.86
C ILE A 24 10.17 19.35 8.49
N GLU A 25 9.89 19.42 9.79
CA GLU A 25 9.76 20.68 10.51
C GLU A 25 11.05 21.49 10.57
N GLU A 26 12.19 20.82 10.70
CA GLU A 26 13.51 21.45 10.77
C GLU A 26 13.97 22.01 9.41
N PHE A 27 13.72 21.27 8.33
CA PHE A 27 14.28 21.59 7.00
C PHE A 27 13.27 22.22 6.02
N THR A 28 12.01 22.38 6.40
CA THR A 28 10.98 22.99 5.54
C THR A 28 9.97 23.83 6.32
N LYS A 29 9.31 24.76 5.62
CA LYS A 29 8.17 25.54 6.11
C LYS A 29 6.86 24.99 5.55
N GLU A 30 5.75 25.38 6.18
CA GLU A 30 4.42 25.11 5.64
C GLU A 30 4.27 25.64 4.20
N GLY A 31 3.62 24.87 3.33
CA GLY A 31 3.47 25.17 1.89
C GLY A 31 4.68 24.80 1.01
N GLU A 32 5.86 24.57 1.58
CA GLU A 32 7.03 24.09 0.83
C GLU A 32 6.88 22.63 0.38
N VAL A 33 7.78 22.17 -0.48
CA VAL A 33 7.69 20.85 -1.12
C VAL A 33 8.68 19.88 -0.49
N VAL A 34 8.21 18.69 -0.13
CA VAL A 34 9.03 17.54 0.28
C VAL A 34 9.07 16.52 -0.85
N LEU A 35 10.26 16.14 -1.31
CA LEU A 35 10.47 15.04 -2.26
C LEU A 35 10.95 13.81 -1.49
N ASP A 36 10.29 12.67 -1.73
CA ASP A 36 10.78 11.37 -1.32
C ASP A 36 11.03 10.49 -2.57
N PRO A 37 12.30 10.30 -2.99
CA PRO A 37 12.64 9.55 -4.19
C PRO A 37 12.62 8.02 -4.01
N PHE A 38 12.43 7.53 -2.78
CA PHE A 38 12.38 6.11 -2.43
C PHE A 38 11.24 5.86 -1.45
N ALA A 39 10.05 6.35 -1.83
CA ALA A 39 8.98 6.63 -0.89
C ALA A 39 8.34 5.38 -0.28
N GLY A 40 8.54 4.20 -0.87
CA GLY A 40 8.01 2.95 -0.39
C GLY A 40 6.51 3.06 -0.16
N SER A 41 6.07 2.80 1.06
CA SER A 41 4.66 2.92 1.44
C SER A 41 4.15 4.35 1.60
N GLY A 42 4.92 5.37 1.24
CA GLY A 42 4.50 6.78 1.29
C GLY A 42 4.47 7.41 2.69
N ASN A 43 5.20 6.86 3.67
CA ASN A 43 5.10 7.36 5.05
C ASN A 43 5.66 8.78 5.20
N ILE A 44 6.76 9.12 4.52
CA ILE A 44 7.33 10.48 4.55
C ILE A 44 6.38 11.47 3.88
N VAL A 45 5.83 11.08 2.73
CA VAL A 45 4.84 11.87 1.98
C VAL A 45 3.60 12.14 2.83
N LYS A 46 3.04 11.13 3.50
CA LYS A 46 1.90 11.30 4.42
C LYS A 46 2.19 12.33 5.51
N VAL A 47 3.33 12.17 6.20
CA VAL A 47 3.71 13.08 7.30
C VAL A 47 3.95 14.50 6.78
N ALA A 48 4.55 14.66 5.59
CA ALA A 48 4.72 15.98 4.96
C ALA A 48 3.36 16.67 4.74
N LEU A 49 2.39 15.94 4.17
CA LEU A 49 1.04 16.44 3.93
C LEU A 49 0.30 16.79 5.23
N GLU A 50 0.40 15.95 6.27
CA GLU A 50 -0.19 16.21 7.59
C GLU A 50 0.42 17.45 8.28
N LEU A 51 1.67 17.77 7.96
CA LEU A 51 2.36 18.99 8.43
C LEU A 51 2.11 20.20 7.51
N GLY A 52 1.20 20.12 6.55
CA GLY A 52 0.87 21.24 5.67
C GLY A 52 1.92 21.54 4.58
N ARG A 53 2.79 20.57 4.25
CA ARG A 53 3.69 20.67 3.09
C ARG A 53 3.02 20.09 1.85
N ARG A 54 3.49 20.49 0.69
CA ARG A 54 3.26 19.74 -0.56
C ARG A 54 4.27 18.60 -0.62
N ALA A 55 3.94 17.50 -1.30
CA ALA A 55 4.85 16.36 -1.37
C ALA A 55 4.87 15.71 -2.75
N ILE A 56 6.04 15.20 -3.14
CA ILE A 56 6.27 14.44 -4.37
C ILE A 56 6.66 13.02 -3.97
N TYR A 57 5.83 12.06 -4.37
CA TYR A 57 6.05 10.63 -4.17
C TYR A 57 6.73 10.03 -5.41
N VAL A 58 7.87 9.36 -5.22
CA VAL A 58 8.49 8.54 -6.26
C VAL A 58 8.90 7.20 -5.67
N ASP A 59 8.49 6.11 -6.31
CA ASP A 59 8.98 4.76 -6.03
C ASP A 59 8.89 3.92 -7.32
N LEU A 60 9.86 3.02 -7.51
CA LEU A 60 9.90 2.14 -8.68
C LEU A 60 8.90 0.98 -8.57
N ASN A 61 8.57 0.56 -7.36
CA ASN A 61 7.74 -0.61 -7.09
C ASN A 61 6.25 -0.23 -7.18
N SER A 62 5.56 -0.78 -8.18
CA SER A 62 4.12 -0.56 -8.35
C SER A 62 3.27 -1.05 -7.17
N PHE A 63 3.73 -2.06 -6.43
CA PHE A 63 3.06 -2.49 -5.19
C PHE A 63 3.22 -1.45 -4.07
N ALA A 64 4.36 -0.75 -4.01
CA ALA A 64 4.58 0.33 -3.06
C ALA A 64 3.62 1.50 -3.34
N LYS A 65 3.40 1.83 -4.62
CA LYS A 65 2.42 2.82 -5.06
C LYS A 65 1.01 2.51 -4.54
N LEU A 66 0.55 1.27 -4.72
CA LEU A 66 -0.78 0.86 -4.23
C LEU A 66 -0.92 1.04 -2.71
N ILE A 67 0.09 0.62 -1.95
CA ILE A 67 0.10 0.80 -0.49
C ILE A 67 0.12 2.29 -0.13
N ALA A 68 0.92 3.08 -0.82
CA ALA A 68 1.06 4.51 -0.58
C ALA A 68 -0.25 5.26 -0.86
N GLU A 69 -0.93 4.96 -1.96
CA GLU A 69 -2.25 5.53 -2.29
C GLU A 69 -3.26 5.27 -1.17
N GLY A 70 -3.40 4.02 -0.73
CA GLY A 70 -4.28 3.68 0.40
C GLY A 70 -3.86 4.32 1.73
N THR A 71 -2.56 4.56 1.92
CA THR A 71 -2.01 5.18 3.14
C THR A 71 -2.19 6.71 3.16
N ILE A 72 -2.06 7.36 2.02
CA ILE A 72 -2.05 8.82 1.88
C ILE A 72 -3.45 9.38 1.63
N LEU A 73 -4.20 8.80 0.68
CA LEU A 73 -5.51 9.30 0.28
C LEU A 73 -6.60 8.89 1.28
N GLY A 74 -6.40 7.76 1.97
CA GLY A 74 -7.43 7.15 2.80
C GLY A 74 -8.65 6.72 1.99
N CYS A 75 -9.72 6.39 2.70
CA CYS A 75 -11.03 6.10 2.12
C CYS A 75 -12.13 6.37 3.15
N ASP A 76 -13.38 6.45 2.68
CA ASP A 76 -14.52 6.46 3.59
C ASP A 76 -14.64 5.10 4.29
N VAL A 77 -14.62 5.11 5.62
CA VAL A 77 -14.60 3.89 6.43
C VAL A 77 -15.90 3.10 6.29
N GLU A 78 -17.04 3.78 6.13
CA GLU A 78 -18.35 3.13 6.00
C GLU A 78 -18.55 2.58 4.59
N GLU A 79 -18.06 3.27 3.56
CA GLU A 79 -18.00 2.72 2.20
C GLU A 79 -17.10 1.48 2.15
N LEU A 80 -15.91 1.55 2.75
CA LEU A 80 -14.99 0.43 2.82
C LEU A 80 -15.63 -0.79 3.50
N LYS A 81 -16.30 -0.60 4.64
CA LYS A 81 -17.00 -1.69 5.34
C LYS A 81 -18.06 -2.35 4.45
N LYS A 82 -18.91 -1.55 3.78
CA LYS A 82 -19.94 -2.08 2.87
C LYS A 82 -19.34 -2.93 1.76
N VAL A 83 -18.26 -2.46 1.14
CA VAL A 83 -17.58 -3.20 0.07
C VAL A 83 -16.95 -4.49 0.61
N ILE A 84 -16.32 -4.44 1.80
CA ILE A 84 -15.79 -5.63 2.46
C ILE A 84 -16.90 -6.64 2.73
N ASP A 85 -18.05 -6.22 3.25
CA ASP A 85 -19.16 -7.13 3.54
C ASP A 85 -19.67 -7.86 2.28
N VAL A 86 -19.76 -7.15 1.15
CA VAL A 86 -20.12 -7.75 -0.15
C VAL A 86 -19.07 -8.77 -0.59
N ILE A 87 -17.79 -8.38 -0.59
CA ILE A 87 -16.66 -9.26 -0.96
C ILE A 87 -16.59 -10.49 -0.05
N VAL A 88 -16.97 -10.34 1.22
CA VAL A 88 -16.96 -11.41 2.21
C VAL A 88 -18.15 -12.36 2.01
N GLN A 89 -19.29 -11.86 1.54
CA GLN A 89 -20.47 -12.70 1.29
C GLN A 89 -20.39 -13.47 -0.03
N ASP A 90 -19.67 -12.95 -1.02
CA ASP A 90 -19.54 -13.59 -2.33
C ASP A 90 -18.63 -14.83 -2.30
N GLU A 91 -19.15 -15.96 -2.80
CA GLU A 91 -18.36 -17.19 -2.99
C GLU A 91 -17.42 -17.11 -4.20
N GLU A 92 -17.77 -16.29 -5.20
CA GLU A 92 -16.99 -16.05 -6.41
C GLU A 92 -16.89 -14.54 -6.67
N ILE A 93 -15.68 -14.07 -6.94
CA ILE A 93 -15.41 -12.65 -7.23
C ILE A 93 -14.98 -12.52 -8.68
N GLU A 94 -15.58 -11.57 -9.40
CA GLU A 94 -15.17 -11.24 -10.76
C GLU A 94 -13.92 -10.36 -10.74
N VAL A 95 -12.81 -10.86 -11.27
CA VAL A 95 -11.52 -10.17 -11.35
C VAL A 95 -11.23 -9.85 -12.81
N VAL A 96 -10.80 -8.62 -13.07
CA VAL A 96 -10.34 -8.19 -14.40
C VAL A 96 -8.85 -8.44 -14.51
N THR A 97 -8.44 -9.26 -15.49
CA THR A 97 -7.04 -9.55 -15.80
C THR A 97 -6.76 -9.18 -17.25
N GLY A 98 -6.13 -8.03 -17.48
CA GLY A 98 -5.99 -7.46 -18.82
C GLY A 98 -7.37 -7.14 -19.42
N GLU A 99 -7.69 -7.73 -20.57
CA GLU A 99 -8.98 -7.56 -21.26
C GLU A 99 -10.04 -8.60 -20.85
N LYS A 100 -9.68 -9.58 -20.02
CA LYS A 100 -10.57 -10.70 -19.68
C LYS A 100 -11.14 -10.55 -18.28
N LYS A 101 -12.43 -10.84 -18.15
CA LYS A 101 -13.10 -11.04 -16.86
C LYS A 101 -13.08 -12.51 -16.51
N ILE A 102 -12.57 -12.84 -15.33
CA ILE A 102 -12.56 -14.19 -14.79
C ILE A 102 -13.30 -14.18 -13.45
N LYS A 103 -14.08 -15.23 -13.18
CA LYS A 103 -14.61 -15.47 -11.84
C LYS A 103 -13.61 -16.33 -11.08
N VAL A 104 -13.23 -15.88 -9.89
CA VAL A 104 -12.28 -16.57 -9.02
C VAL A 104 -13.01 -16.91 -7.73
N SER A 105 -12.93 -18.16 -7.28
CA SER A 105 -13.56 -18.52 -6.01
C SER A 105 -12.85 -17.81 -4.85
N ARG A 106 -13.60 -17.43 -3.82
CA ARG A 106 -13.04 -16.76 -2.64
C ARG A 106 -11.98 -17.61 -1.94
N LYS A 107 -12.14 -18.93 -1.98
CA LYS A 107 -11.13 -19.90 -1.50
C LYS A 107 -9.84 -19.85 -2.28
N GLU A 108 -9.78 -19.34 -3.50
CA GLU A 108 -8.54 -19.26 -4.30
C GLU A 108 -7.83 -17.92 -4.14
N LEU A 109 -8.55 -16.84 -3.80
CA LEU A 109 -7.99 -15.49 -3.67
C LEU A 109 -7.01 -15.33 -2.49
N PHE A 110 -7.27 -16.01 -1.38
CA PHE A 110 -6.43 -15.95 -0.19
C PHE A 110 -5.33 -17.03 -0.18
N PHE A 111 -5.32 -17.93 -1.17
CA PHE A 111 -4.21 -18.85 -1.36
C PHE A 111 -3.19 -18.18 -2.26
N ASN A 112 -2.19 -17.56 -1.63
CA ASN A 112 -0.95 -17.26 -2.32
C ASN A 112 -0.32 -18.60 -2.76
N LYS A 113 -0.60 -19.05 -3.99
CA LYS A 113 0.31 -19.95 -4.69
C LYS A 113 1.55 -19.13 -5.01
N VAL A 114 2.44 -18.92 -4.03
CA VAL A 114 3.71 -18.22 -4.24
C VAL A 114 4.53 -19.07 -5.22
N PRO A 115 4.67 -18.69 -6.51
CA PRO A 115 5.37 -19.52 -7.48
C PRO A 115 6.84 -19.11 -7.56
N LEU A 116 7.47 -18.79 -6.42
CA LEU A 116 8.75 -18.07 -6.40
C LEU A 116 9.81 -18.80 -5.58
N TRP A 117 10.03 -20.08 -5.91
CA TRP A 117 11.39 -20.59 -5.97
C TRP A 117 11.57 -21.44 -7.22
N ARG A 118 12.36 -20.93 -8.17
CA ARG A 118 12.85 -21.67 -9.33
C ARG A 118 14.27 -22.11 -9.01
N ASN A 119 14.50 -23.41 -8.91
CA ASN A 119 15.87 -23.90 -8.83
C ASN A 119 16.60 -23.69 -10.18
N SER A 120 17.91 -23.90 -10.21
CA SER A 120 18.74 -23.80 -11.43
C SER A 120 18.30 -24.70 -12.60
N ARG A 121 17.32 -25.59 -12.39
CA ARG A 121 16.73 -26.49 -13.39
C ARG A 121 15.30 -26.09 -13.78
N GLY A 122 14.82 -24.91 -13.37
CA GLY A 122 13.54 -24.35 -13.78
C GLY A 122 12.30 -24.96 -13.10
N LYS A 123 12.47 -25.84 -12.11
CA LYS A 123 11.34 -26.48 -11.38
C LYS A 123 10.74 -25.49 -10.38
N VAL A 124 9.42 -25.28 -10.49
CA VAL A 124 8.62 -24.41 -9.60
C VAL A 124 8.07 -25.26 -8.46
N TYR A 125 8.19 -24.77 -7.24
CA TYR A 125 7.64 -25.39 -6.04
C TYR A 125 6.53 -24.52 -5.47
N ASN A 126 5.39 -25.12 -5.17
CA ASN A 126 4.33 -24.49 -4.38
C ASN A 126 4.63 -24.77 -2.91
N PHE A 127 4.74 -23.73 -2.11
CA PHE A 127 4.74 -23.85 -0.65
C PHE A 127 3.29 -23.69 -0.19
N TYR A 128 2.79 -24.68 0.55
CA TYR A 128 1.47 -24.67 1.21
C TYR A 128 1.63 -24.21 2.66
#